data_AF-A0A3S1ATZ6-F1
#
_entry.id   AF-A0A3S1ATZ6-F1
#
_cell.length_a   1.000
_cell.length_b   1.000
_cell.length_c   1.000
_cell.angle_alpha   90.00
_cell.angle_beta   90.00
_cell.angle_gamma   90.00
#
_symmetry.space_group_name_H-M   'P 1'
#
loop_
_entity.id
_entity.type
_entity.pdbx_description
1 polymer ?
#
loop_
_entity_poly.entity_id
_entity_poly.type
_entity_poly.pdbx_seq_one_letter_code
_entity_poly.pdbx_strand_id
1 'polypeptide(L)'
;MVRLGLGVLVLAMTLAACGGREHRQRGPHAGQQAAVQLPANAPRFGDAKPHEWDGRAPSAYAVHGIDASRWQGEIDWATAIENGVSFAFFKATEGGDVIDPAFDDYWKGAGRAGLPRGAYHFYYFCRPAIEQARWFIRNVPRERGALPPVLDMEWNAHSPTCTKRPDAAHVRSEAKIFMDALERHYGQRPIIYTTVDFFAENQLGRLAGYDFWLRSVAGHPSKVYPGQAWTFWQYSGTGLVPGISGKVDLNTFAGSRADWRAWAQRRMR
;
A
#
# COMPACT_ATOMS: atom_id res chain seq x y z
N MET A 1 37.14 40.24 -79.13
CA MET A 1 37.73 41.18 -78.16
C MET A 1 37.88 40.46 -76.82
N VAL A 2 39.12 40.43 -76.31
CA VAL A 2 39.58 40.28 -74.90
C VAL A 2 39.25 38.95 -74.17
N ARG A 3 40.18 37.98 -74.21
CA ARG A 3 41.18 37.52 -73.18
C ARG A 3 40.60 36.56 -72.12
N LEU A 4 40.96 35.27 -72.10
CA LEU A 4 42.18 34.58 -71.59
C LEU A 4 42.32 34.50 -70.05
N GLY A 5 42.56 33.29 -69.53
CA GLY A 5 43.05 32.98 -68.17
C GLY A 5 42.37 31.72 -67.59
N LEU A 6 42.76 30.47 -67.89
CA LEU A 6 43.99 29.70 -67.59
C LEU A 6 44.10 29.20 -66.12
N GLY A 7 44.19 27.87 -65.94
CA GLY A 7 44.61 27.18 -64.71
C GLY A 7 43.82 25.89 -64.43
N VAL A 8 44.06 24.75 -65.09
CA VAL A 8 45.11 23.71 -64.86
C VAL A 8 44.93 23.02 -63.48
N LEU A 9 44.30 21.83 -63.42
CA LEU A 9 44.87 20.45 -63.53
C LEU A 9 45.05 19.87 -62.10
N VAL A 10 44.52 18.69 -61.74
CA VAL A 10 45.18 17.37 -61.90
C VAL A 10 44.31 16.28 -61.23
N LEU A 11 44.12 15.16 -61.95
CA LEU A 11 43.98 13.72 -61.57
C LEU A 11 43.09 13.31 -60.37
N ALA A 12 42.48 12.13 -60.29
CA ALA A 12 42.40 10.94 -61.14
C ALA A 12 41.43 9.94 -60.51
N MET A 13 40.83 9.12 -61.38
CA MET A 13 40.49 7.71 -61.20
C MET A 13 39.47 7.28 -60.13
N THR A 14 38.25 7.12 -60.66
CA THR A 14 37.32 5.98 -60.51
C THR A 14 37.81 4.76 -59.73
N LEU A 15 36.96 4.24 -58.83
CA LEU A 15 36.77 2.80 -58.62
C LEU A 15 35.34 2.53 -58.15
N ALA A 16 34.65 1.67 -58.88
CA ALA A 16 33.33 1.13 -58.54
C ALA A 16 33.47 0.01 -57.49
N ALA A 17 32.51 -0.10 -56.58
CA ALA A 17 32.26 -1.35 -55.85
C ALA A 17 30.78 -1.44 -55.44
N CYS A 18 30.12 -2.50 -55.92
CA CYS A 18 28.81 -2.95 -55.47
C CYS A 18 28.97 -3.74 -54.16
N GLY A 19 28.00 -3.63 -53.22
CA GLY A 19 27.97 -4.53 -52.06
C GLY A 19 27.00 -4.14 -50.94
N GLY A 20 25.74 -4.54 -51.08
CA GLY A 20 24.81 -5.03 -50.05
C GLY A 20 24.61 -4.27 -48.72
N ARG A 21 23.34 -3.94 -48.42
CA ARG A 21 22.68 -4.33 -47.15
C ARG A 21 21.19 -4.01 -47.17
N GLU A 22 20.38 -5.04 -46.93
CA GLU A 22 18.95 -4.94 -46.61
C GLU A 22 18.74 -4.01 -45.40
N HIS A 23 18.02 -2.92 -45.61
CA HIS A 23 17.59 -2.03 -44.55
C HIS A 23 16.33 -2.62 -43.89
N ARG A 24 16.51 -3.58 -42.97
CA ARG A 24 15.43 -4.05 -42.10
C ARG A 24 15.13 -2.94 -41.08
N GLN A 25 14.17 -2.07 -41.40
CA GLN A 25 13.64 -1.08 -40.48
C GLN A 25 13.00 -1.80 -39.27
N ARG A 26 13.65 -1.74 -38.11
CA ARG A 26 13.00 -2.03 -36.82
C ARG A 26 12.19 -0.81 -36.43
N GLY A 27 10.87 -0.93 -36.48
CA GLY A 27 9.96 0.03 -35.86
C GLY A 27 10.15 0.09 -34.34
N PRO A 28 9.76 1.20 -33.70
CA PRO A 28 9.97 1.39 -32.27
C PRO A 28 9.21 0.34 -31.46
N HIS A 29 9.94 -0.33 -30.58
CA HIS A 29 9.37 -1.23 -29.59
C HIS A 29 8.33 -0.46 -28.76
N ALA A 30 7.06 -0.82 -28.93
CA ALA A 30 6.04 -0.53 -27.95
C ALA A 30 6.51 -1.09 -26.61
N GLY A 31 6.87 -0.20 -25.68
CA GLY A 31 7.30 -0.58 -24.34
C GLY A 31 6.21 -1.38 -23.67
N GLN A 32 6.43 -2.69 -23.52
CA GLN A 32 5.71 -3.46 -22.53
C GLN A 32 6.02 -2.81 -21.18
N GLN A 33 5.02 -2.16 -20.58
CA GLN A 33 5.08 -1.84 -19.16
C GLN A 33 5.31 -3.18 -18.45
N ALA A 34 6.50 -3.37 -17.89
CA ALA A 34 6.81 -4.55 -17.09
C ALA A 34 5.73 -4.63 -16.00
N ALA A 35 4.93 -5.70 -16.02
CA ALA A 35 3.95 -5.93 -14.97
C ALA A 35 4.70 -5.97 -13.64
N VAL A 36 4.29 -5.11 -12.68
CA VAL A 36 4.86 -5.11 -11.33
C VAL A 36 4.74 -6.53 -10.78
N GLN A 37 5.87 -7.22 -10.60
CA GLN A 37 5.92 -8.51 -9.93
C GLN A 37 5.70 -8.26 -8.45
N LEU A 38 4.48 -8.52 -7.98
CA LEU A 38 4.16 -8.38 -6.56
C LEU A 38 4.73 -9.59 -5.82
N PRO A 39 5.51 -9.37 -4.73
CA PRO A 39 5.99 -10.47 -3.90
C PRO A 39 4.80 -11.28 -3.38
N ALA A 40 4.98 -12.60 -3.40
CA ALA A 40 3.92 -13.55 -3.12
C ALA A 40 4.54 -14.89 -2.70
N ASN A 41 5.59 -14.85 -1.87
CA ASN A 41 6.15 -16.08 -1.30
C ASN A 41 5.18 -16.66 -0.27
N ALA A 42 5.33 -17.95 0.07
CA ALA A 42 4.61 -18.49 1.22
C ALA A 42 5.11 -17.80 2.50
N PRO A 43 4.22 -17.33 3.39
CA PRO A 43 4.64 -16.65 4.61
C PRO A 43 5.40 -17.61 5.55
N ARG A 44 6.60 -17.21 5.95
CA ARG A 44 7.41 -17.89 6.98
C ARG A 44 7.36 -17.09 8.28
N PHE A 45 6.14 -16.88 8.77
CA PHE A 45 5.88 -16.07 9.97
C PHE A 45 5.65 -16.98 11.17
N GLY A 46 6.17 -16.58 12.32
CA GLY A 46 5.78 -17.11 13.62
C GLY A 46 4.76 -16.22 14.31
N ASP A 47 4.29 -16.66 15.48
CA ASP A 47 3.47 -15.87 16.38
C ASP A 47 3.88 -16.18 17.82
N ALA A 48 4.14 -15.14 18.62
CA ALA A 48 4.51 -15.31 20.02
C ALA A 48 3.34 -15.74 20.91
N LYS A 49 2.09 -15.54 20.45
CA LYS A 49 0.86 -15.98 21.13
C LYS A 49 -0.13 -16.50 20.07
N PRO A 50 0.16 -17.67 19.46
CA PRO A 50 -0.67 -18.19 18.40
C PRO A 50 -2.09 -18.47 18.91
N HIS A 51 -3.06 -18.25 18.03
CA HIS A 51 -4.44 -18.65 18.24
C HIS A 51 -4.74 -19.94 17.48
N GLU A 52 -5.41 -20.88 18.15
CA GLU A 52 -5.91 -22.11 17.53
C GLU A 52 -7.20 -21.80 16.76
N TRP A 53 -7.16 -21.96 15.44
CA TRP A 53 -8.26 -21.56 14.56
C TRP A 53 -9.29 -22.67 14.39
N ASP A 54 -10.57 -22.36 14.68
CA ASP A 54 -11.69 -23.21 14.30
C ASP A 54 -12.16 -22.91 12.85
N GLY A 55 -11.78 -23.80 11.93
CA GLY A 55 -12.11 -23.75 10.51
C GLY A 55 -11.01 -23.13 9.65
N ARG A 56 -11.35 -22.16 8.81
CA ARG A 56 -10.39 -21.54 7.89
C ARG A 56 -9.44 -20.60 8.63
N ALA A 57 -8.19 -21.02 8.76
CA ALA A 57 -7.11 -20.25 9.39
C ALA A 57 -6.51 -19.18 8.43
N PRO A 58 -5.75 -18.19 8.95
CA PRO A 58 -5.02 -17.22 8.13
C PRO A 58 -4.06 -17.87 7.13
N SER A 59 -3.44 -18.99 7.48
CA SER A 59 -2.53 -19.75 6.61
C SER A 59 -3.19 -20.31 5.34
N ALA A 60 -4.52 -20.34 5.27
CA ALA A 60 -5.28 -20.74 4.08
C ALA A 60 -5.41 -19.60 3.04
N TYR A 61 -4.79 -18.45 3.28
CA TYR A 61 -4.73 -17.33 2.36
C TYR A 61 -3.32 -17.20 1.78
N ALA A 62 -3.20 -16.73 0.54
CA ALA A 62 -1.93 -16.80 -0.16
C ALA A 62 -1.05 -15.56 0.08
N VAL A 63 -1.65 -14.42 0.36
CA VAL A 63 -0.98 -13.10 0.34
C VAL A 63 -1.01 -12.51 1.73
N HIS A 64 0.17 -12.40 2.34
CA HIS A 64 0.33 -11.90 3.68
C HIS A 64 1.16 -10.62 3.70
N GLY A 65 0.91 -9.79 4.69
CA GLY A 65 1.62 -8.53 4.87
C GLY A 65 1.69 -8.16 6.34
N ILE A 66 2.25 -7.00 6.58
CA ILE A 66 2.39 -6.43 7.92
C ILE A 66 1.75 -5.04 7.96
N ASP A 67 1.51 -4.55 9.17
CA ASP A 67 1.42 -3.13 9.40
C ASP A 67 2.37 -2.73 10.53
N ALA A 68 2.92 -1.52 10.43
CA ALA A 68 3.99 -1.08 11.30
C ALA A 68 3.92 0.42 11.59
N SER A 69 4.50 0.79 12.71
CA SER A 69 4.67 2.15 13.22
C SER A 69 6.05 2.26 13.87
N ARG A 70 6.38 3.41 14.48
CA ARG A 70 7.61 3.58 15.27
C ARG A 70 7.94 2.45 16.26
N TRP A 71 6.95 1.67 16.69
CA TRP A 71 7.13 0.58 17.64
C TRP A 71 7.86 -0.64 17.08
N GLN A 72 7.96 -0.78 15.75
CA GLN A 72 8.59 -1.93 15.11
C GLN A 72 10.11 -1.77 14.90
N GLY A 73 10.68 -0.60 15.20
CA GLY A 73 12.13 -0.37 15.10
C GLY A 73 12.67 -0.48 13.67
N GLU A 74 13.91 -0.92 13.49
CA GLU A 74 14.47 -1.11 12.15
C GLU A 74 13.91 -2.38 11.49
N ILE A 75 13.63 -2.30 10.18
CA ILE A 75 13.11 -3.41 9.38
C ILE A 75 14.07 -3.70 8.23
N ASP A 76 14.58 -4.93 8.19
CA ASP A 76 15.25 -5.47 7.01
C ASP A 76 14.20 -5.92 5.99
N TRP A 77 13.90 -5.03 5.04
CA TRP A 77 12.90 -5.26 4.00
C TRP A 77 13.25 -6.44 3.09
N ALA A 78 14.53 -6.66 2.78
CA ALA A 78 14.93 -7.75 1.90
C ALA A 78 14.63 -9.09 2.57
N THR A 79 15.06 -9.26 3.82
CA THR A 79 14.76 -10.45 4.62
C THR A 79 13.26 -10.63 4.82
N ALA A 80 12.51 -9.57 5.11
CA ALA A 80 11.05 -9.65 5.31
C ALA A 80 10.32 -10.12 4.04
N ILE A 81 10.68 -9.58 2.87
CA ILE A 81 10.11 -9.97 1.57
C ILE A 81 10.45 -11.42 1.22
N GLU A 82 11.70 -11.83 1.43
CA GLU A 82 12.13 -13.21 1.23
C GLU A 82 11.33 -14.19 2.11
N ASN A 83 10.86 -13.72 3.27
CA ASN A 83 10.05 -14.49 4.20
C ASN A 83 8.53 -14.33 4.02
N GLY A 84 8.10 -13.68 2.93
CA GLY A 84 6.70 -13.69 2.49
C GLY A 84 5.89 -12.43 2.79
N VAL A 85 6.52 -11.35 3.27
CA VAL A 85 5.86 -10.04 3.33
C VAL A 85 5.59 -9.55 1.90
N SER A 86 4.32 -9.50 1.54
CA SER A 86 3.82 -9.20 0.19
C SER A 86 3.27 -7.77 0.06
N PHE A 87 2.90 -7.15 1.18
CA PHE A 87 2.51 -5.76 1.30
C PHE A 87 2.79 -5.23 2.71
N ALA A 88 2.81 -3.91 2.87
CA ALA A 88 2.84 -3.28 4.19
C ALA A 88 1.98 -2.01 4.28
N PHE A 89 1.38 -1.77 5.45
CA PHE A 89 0.76 -0.49 5.78
C PHE A 89 1.54 0.21 6.90
N PHE A 90 1.86 1.49 6.72
CA PHE A 90 2.65 2.23 7.71
C PHE A 90 1.86 3.33 8.36
N LYS A 91 1.97 3.46 9.68
CA LYS A 91 1.43 4.63 10.37
C LYS A 91 2.11 5.86 9.81
N ALA A 92 1.32 6.79 9.29
CA ALA A 92 1.85 8.06 8.82
C ALA A 92 1.56 9.17 9.81
N THR A 93 0.30 9.28 10.21
CA THR A 93 -0.18 10.40 11.02
C THR A 93 -1.20 9.93 12.04
N GLU A 94 -1.35 10.73 13.09
CA GLU A 94 -2.34 10.57 14.14
C GLU A 94 -2.92 11.95 14.46
N GLY A 95 -4.25 12.04 14.56
CA GLY A 95 -4.91 13.30 14.86
C GLY A 95 -4.60 14.42 13.87
N GLY A 96 -4.42 15.64 14.37
CA GLY A 96 -4.24 16.83 13.53
C GLY A 96 -2.80 17.31 13.38
N ASP A 97 -1.87 16.69 14.11
CA ASP A 97 -0.58 17.30 14.47
C ASP A 97 0.54 16.29 14.77
N VAL A 98 0.28 14.98 14.77
CA VAL A 98 1.32 13.96 15.00
C VAL A 98 1.68 13.26 13.69
N ILE A 99 2.98 13.18 13.42
CA ILE A 99 3.58 12.32 12.38
C ILE A 99 4.27 11.17 13.09
N ASP A 100 4.14 9.95 12.57
CA ASP A 100 4.93 8.84 13.08
C ASP A 100 6.40 8.99 12.63
N PRO A 101 7.36 9.03 13.55
CA PRO A 101 8.75 9.33 13.21
C PRO A 101 9.41 8.26 12.32
N ALA A 102 8.89 7.03 12.28
CA ALA A 102 9.41 5.99 11.42
C ALA A 102 8.79 6.00 10.01
N PHE A 103 7.76 6.82 9.77
CA PHE A 103 7.00 6.78 8.52
C PHE A 103 7.87 7.01 7.29
N ASP A 104 8.71 8.04 7.29
CA ASP A 104 9.53 8.39 6.12
C ASP A 104 10.55 7.30 5.78
N ASP A 105 11.20 6.74 6.80
CA ASP A 105 12.18 5.65 6.65
C ASP A 105 11.52 4.36 6.16
N TYR A 106 10.37 3.99 6.72
CA TYR A 106 9.62 2.82 6.27
C TYR A 106 9.07 3.01 4.86
N TRP A 107 8.48 4.17 4.57
CA TRP A 107 7.95 4.49 3.25
C TRP A 107 9.04 4.39 2.19
N LYS A 108 10.19 5.01 2.41
CA LYS A 108 11.30 4.97 1.45
C LYS A 108 11.98 3.61 1.39
N GLY A 109 12.18 2.96 2.53
CA GLY A 109 12.83 1.65 2.64
C GLY A 109 12.06 0.55 1.90
N ALA A 110 10.78 0.40 2.22
CA ALA A 110 9.89 -0.55 1.55
C ALA A 110 9.75 -0.24 0.05
N GLY A 111 9.68 1.06 -0.31
CA GLY A 111 9.61 1.48 -1.70
C GLY A 111 10.85 1.09 -2.52
N ARG A 112 12.05 1.32 -1.98
CA ARG A 112 13.30 0.88 -2.62
C ARG A 112 13.39 -0.64 -2.76
N ALA A 113 12.81 -1.39 -1.82
CA ALA A 113 12.75 -2.84 -1.88
C ALA A 113 11.64 -3.37 -2.82
N GLY A 114 10.85 -2.50 -3.46
CA GLY A 114 9.78 -2.89 -4.37
C GLY A 114 8.54 -3.46 -3.67
N LEU A 115 8.40 -3.28 -2.35
CA LEU A 115 7.26 -3.75 -1.58
C LEU A 115 6.05 -2.82 -1.80
N PRO A 116 4.88 -3.35 -2.23
CA PRO A 116 3.63 -2.59 -2.25
C PRO A 116 3.31 -2.06 -0.86
N ARG A 117 3.12 -0.75 -0.74
CA ARG A 117 2.95 -0.09 0.55
C ARG A 117 1.85 0.95 0.55
N GLY A 118 1.16 1.07 1.67
CA GLY A 118 0.16 2.11 1.94
C GLY A 118 0.44 2.82 3.26
N ALA A 119 -0.23 3.93 3.48
CA ALA A 119 -0.12 4.72 4.70
C ALA A 119 -1.46 4.71 5.43
N TYR A 120 -1.43 4.66 6.77
CA TYR A 120 -2.64 4.74 7.60
C TYR A 120 -2.63 5.96 8.52
N HIS A 121 -3.84 6.44 8.80
CA HIS A 121 -4.11 7.54 9.73
C HIS A 121 -4.83 7.02 10.97
N PHE A 122 -4.25 7.20 12.15
CA PHE A 122 -4.91 6.86 13.42
C PHE A 122 -5.85 8.00 13.84
N TYR A 123 -7.15 7.76 13.76
CA TYR A 123 -8.17 8.81 13.91
C TYR A 123 -8.34 9.28 15.37
N TYR A 124 -8.49 10.59 15.59
CA TYR A 124 -8.81 11.20 16.88
C TYR A 124 -10.14 11.96 16.85
N PHE A 125 -11.12 11.55 17.65
CA PHE A 125 -12.43 12.24 17.73
C PHE A 125 -12.39 13.63 18.38
N CYS A 126 -11.23 14.07 18.87
CA CYS A 126 -11.05 15.38 19.47
C CYS A 126 -10.67 16.46 18.45
N ARG A 127 -10.57 16.10 17.17
CA ARG A 127 -10.27 17.00 16.06
C ARG A 127 -11.28 16.76 14.92
N PRO A 128 -11.66 17.80 14.16
CA PRO A 128 -12.53 17.61 12.99
C PRO A 128 -11.89 16.71 11.92
N ALA A 129 -12.68 15.83 11.30
CA ALA A 129 -12.25 14.93 10.23
C ALA A 129 -11.45 15.63 9.12
N ILE A 130 -11.90 16.81 8.68
CA ILE A 130 -11.26 17.53 7.58
C ILE A 130 -9.87 18.06 7.95
N GLU A 131 -9.62 18.38 9.22
CA GLU A 131 -8.28 18.79 9.67
C GLU A 131 -7.31 17.62 9.61
N GLN A 132 -7.76 16.46 10.09
CA GLN A 132 -7.00 15.21 10.08
C GLN A 132 -6.71 14.75 8.65
N ALA A 133 -7.70 14.82 7.76
CA ALA A 133 -7.51 14.50 6.34
C ALA A 133 -6.48 15.41 5.68
N ARG A 134 -6.54 16.72 5.94
CA ARG A 134 -5.53 17.67 5.44
C ARG A 134 -4.16 17.40 6.04
N TRP A 135 -4.09 16.97 7.30
CA TRP A 135 -2.82 16.58 7.93
C TRP A 135 -2.21 15.35 7.29
N PHE A 136 -3.00 14.31 7.05
CA PHE A 136 -2.57 13.12 6.31
C PHE A 136 -2.06 13.49 4.91
N ILE A 137 -2.84 14.27 4.16
CA ILE A 137 -2.48 14.71 2.79
C ILE A 137 -1.17 15.50 2.76
N ARG A 138 -0.92 16.35 3.76
CA ARG A 138 0.33 17.12 3.83
C ARG A 138 1.57 16.25 4.03
N ASN A 139 1.42 15.09 4.66
CA ASN A 139 2.55 14.28 5.13
C ASN A 139 2.72 12.96 4.36
N VAL A 140 1.70 12.51 3.62
CA VAL A 140 1.76 11.26 2.84
C VAL A 140 1.83 11.60 1.35
N PRO A 141 2.94 11.26 0.67
CA PRO A 141 3.12 11.61 -0.73
C PRO A 141 2.11 10.86 -1.61
N ARG A 142 1.59 11.55 -2.63
CA ARG A 142 0.84 10.92 -3.70
C ARG A 142 1.83 10.27 -4.67
N GLU A 143 2.00 8.96 -4.54
CA GLU A 143 2.96 8.18 -5.33
C GLU A 143 2.27 7.11 -6.17
N ARG A 144 2.63 7.04 -7.46
CA ARG A 144 2.20 5.96 -8.34
C ARG A 144 2.73 4.64 -7.79
N GLY A 145 1.89 3.61 -7.73
CA GLY A 145 2.27 2.33 -7.15
C GLY A 145 2.01 2.21 -5.65
N ALA A 146 1.59 3.28 -4.95
CA ALA A 146 1.15 3.16 -3.56
C ALA A 146 -0.22 2.47 -3.48
N LEU A 147 -0.41 1.65 -2.44
CA LEU A 147 -1.71 1.12 -2.05
C LEU A 147 -2.64 2.27 -1.60
N PRO A 148 -3.97 2.08 -1.61
CA PRO A 148 -4.89 3.09 -1.10
C PRO A 148 -4.54 3.48 0.34
N PRO A 149 -4.74 4.76 0.71
CA PRO A 149 -4.57 5.16 2.09
C PRO A 149 -5.61 4.46 2.98
N VAL A 150 -5.30 4.34 4.26
CA VAL A 150 -6.17 3.69 5.24
C VAL A 150 -6.59 4.70 6.31
N LEU A 151 -7.88 4.72 6.61
CA LEU A 151 -8.39 5.34 7.83
C LEU A 151 -8.49 4.26 8.91
N ASP A 152 -7.67 4.39 9.95
CA ASP A 152 -7.76 3.56 11.15
C ASP A 152 -8.75 4.21 12.13
N MET A 153 -9.93 3.59 12.24
CA MET A 153 -10.96 3.99 13.20
C MET A 153 -11.09 2.96 14.30
N GLU A 154 -10.54 3.30 15.46
CA GLU A 154 -10.75 2.58 16.70
C GLU A 154 -10.86 3.54 17.89
N TRP A 155 -11.29 3.04 19.05
CA TRP A 155 -11.30 3.86 20.25
C TRP A 155 -9.88 4.12 20.73
N ASN A 156 -9.53 5.39 20.92
CA ASN A 156 -8.23 5.80 21.46
C ASN A 156 -8.14 5.54 22.99
N ALA A 157 -8.37 4.30 23.43
CA ALA A 157 -8.55 3.94 24.84
C ALA A 157 -7.36 4.31 25.74
N HIS A 158 -6.17 4.42 25.18
CA HIS A 158 -4.94 4.78 25.89
C HIS A 158 -4.50 6.23 25.64
N SER A 159 -5.27 7.03 24.91
CA SER A 159 -4.91 8.43 24.67
C SER A 159 -5.17 9.26 25.94
N PRO A 160 -4.13 9.94 26.48
CA PRO A 160 -4.32 10.86 27.60
C PRO A 160 -5.00 12.16 27.17
N THR A 161 -5.04 12.46 25.87
CA THR A 161 -5.48 13.75 25.31
C THR A 161 -6.77 13.66 24.51
N CYS A 162 -7.24 12.46 24.17
CA CYS A 162 -8.52 12.27 23.52
C CYS A 162 -9.32 11.08 24.04
N THR A 163 -10.37 11.38 24.78
CA THR A 163 -11.28 10.38 25.37
C THR A 163 -12.70 10.45 24.78
N LYS A 164 -12.92 11.28 23.75
CA LYS A 164 -14.25 11.46 23.14
C LYS A 164 -14.71 10.19 22.45
N ARG A 165 -15.96 9.80 22.74
CA ARG A 165 -16.69 8.72 22.07
C ARG A 165 -18.05 9.25 21.59
N PRO A 166 -18.10 9.94 20.44
CA PRO A 166 -19.36 10.46 19.91
C PRO A 166 -20.27 9.32 19.46
N ASP A 167 -21.53 9.62 19.16
CA ASP A 167 -22.49 8.61 18.71
C ASP A 167 -22.12 8.01 17.34
N ALA A 168 -22.68 6.82 17.07
CA ALA A 168 -22.41 6.05 15.88
C ALA A 168 -22.68 6.82 14.55
N ALA A 169 -23.69 7.69 14.51
CA ALA A 169 -24.00 8.46 13.31
C ALA A 169 -22.94 9.53 13.06
N HIS A 170 -22.48 10.20 14.12
CA HIS A 170 -21.36 11.13 14.05
C HIS A 170 -20.07 10.43 13.60
N VAL A 171 -19.74 9.27 14.17
CA VAL A 171 -18.56 8.47 13.76
C VAL A 171 -18.58 8.20 12.25
N ARG A 172 -19.71 7.72 11.72
CA ARG A 172 -19.84 7.43 10.28
C ARG A 172 -19.78 8.69 9.42
N SER A 173 -20.28 9.82 9.91
CA SER A 173 -20.20 11.11 9.21
C SER A 173 -18.75 11.58 9.09
N GLU A 174 -18.01 11.56 10.21
CA GLU A 174 -16.59 11.94 10.25
C GLU A 174 -15.74 11.03 9.36
N ALA A 175 -16.00 9.71 9.39
CA ALA A 175 -15.37 8.77 8.47
C ALA A 175 -15.56 9.21 7.02
N LYS A 176 -16.80 9.47 6.58
CA LYS A 176 -17.08 9.89 5.20
C LYS A 176 -16.35 11.18 4.82
N ILE A 177 -16.33 12.18 5.69
CA ILE A 177 -15.61 13.44 5.42
C ILE A 177 -14.13 13.19 5.17
N PHE A 178 -13.49 12.36 6.01
CA PHE A 178 -12.09 12.00 5.86
C PHE A 178 -11.85 11.21 4.57
N MET A 179 -12.65 10.16 4.35
CA MET A 179 -12.52 9.26 3.20
C MET A 179 -12.70 10.00 1.87
N ASP A 180 -13.70 10.86 1.76
CA ASP A 180 -13.98 11.66 0.56
C ASP A 180 -12.84 12.64 0.25
N ALA A 181 -12.22 13.22 1.29
CA ALA A 181 -11.10 14.13 1.13
C ALA A 181 -9.86 13.41 0.59
N LEU A 182 -9.56 12.21 1.12
CA LEU A 182 -8.46 11.39 0.64
C LEU A 182 -8.73 10.85 -0.77
N GLU A 183 -9.95 10.38 -1.07
CA GLU A 183 -10.30 9.88 -2.40
C GLU A 183 -10.09 10.95 -3.47
N ARG A 184 -10.56 12.18 -3.20
CA ARG A 184 -10.32 13.32 -4.10
C ARG A 184 -8.84 13.63 -4.31
N HIS A 185 -8.01 13.51 -3.27
CA HIS A 185 -6.59 13.84 -3.36
C HIS A 185 -5.76 12.74 -4.05
N TYR A 186 -5.91 11.49 -3.60
CA TYR A 186 -5.11 10.37 -4.05
C TYR A 186 -5.65 9.72 -5.33
N GLY A 187 -6.93 9.95 -5.67
CA GLY A 187 -7.60 9.29 -6.80
C GLY A 187 -7.87 7.80 -6.55
N GLN A 188 -7.75 7.36 -5.29
CA GLN A 188 -8.01 6.00 -4.83
C GLN A 188 -8.97 6.08 -3.66
N ARG A 189 -10.04 5.29 -3.69
CA ARG A 189 -10.94 5.15 -2.54
C ARG A 189 -10.19 4.53 -1.36
N PRO A 190 -10.13 5.18 -0.18
CA PRO A 190 -9.39 4.66 0.95
C PRO A 190 -10.02 3.38 1.54
N ILE A 191 -9.25 2.69 2.37
CA ILE A 191 -9.66 1.49 3.12
C ILE A 191 -10.03 1.91 4.55
N ILE A 192 -11.02 1.26 5.16
CA ILE A 192 -11.35 1.45 6.57
C ILE A 192 -10.76 0.30 7.38
N TYR A 193 -9.85 0.60 8.29
CA TYR A 193 -9.47 -0.32 9.35
C TYR A 193 -10.32 -0.10 10.60
N THR A 194 -10.64 -1.19 11.31
CA THR A 194 -11.41 -1.13 12.58
C THR A 194 -11.22 -2.38 13.42
N THR A 195 -11.53 -2.24 14.71
CA THR A 195 -11.65 -3.32 15.69
C THR A 195 -13.09 -3.83 15.82
N VAL A 196 -13.25 -4.98 16.47
CA VAL A 196 -14.54 -5.70 16.60
C VAL A 196 -15.59 -4.83 17.30
N ASP A 197 -15.27 -4.35 18.49
CA ASP A 197 -16.20 -3.57 19.31
C ASP A 197 -16.53 -2.24 18.63
N PHE A 198 -15.51 -1.56 18.09
CA PHE A 198 -15.71 -0.28 17.39
C PHE A 198 -16.62 -0.44 16.16
N PHE A 199 -16.45 -1.50 15.38
CA PHE A 199 -17.29 -1.77 14.22
C PHE A 199 -18.75 -1.96 14.62
N ALA A 200 -19.00 -2.76 15.66
CA ALA A 200 -20.34 -3.11 16.13
C ALA A 200 -21.04 -1.89 16.75
N GLU A 201 -20.39 -1.21 17.70
CA GLU A 201 -20.90 -0.05 18.40
C GLU A 201 -21.26 1.09 17.44
N ASN A 202 -20.40 1.34 16.44
CA ASN A 202 -20.58 2.44 15.50
C ASN A 202 -21.32 2.05 14.21
N GLN A 203 -21.76 0.79 14.11
CA GLN A 203 -22.49 0.23 12.97
C GLN A 203 -21.76 0.51 11.65
N LEU A 204 -20.44 0.30 11.63
CA LEU A 204 -19.60 0.67 10.48
C LEU A 204 -19.98 -0.09 9.20
N GLY A 205 -20.63 -1.26 9.29
CA GLY A 205 -21.18 -1.97 8.14
C GLY A 205 -22.22 -1.17 7.33
N ARG A 206 -22.75 -0.05 7.87
CA ARG A 206 -23.57 0.91 7.10
C ARG A 206 -22.76 1.76 6.12
N LEU A 207 -21.43 1.79 6.22
CA LEU A 207 -20.54 2.44 5.28
C LEU A 207 -20.32 1.53 4.06
N ALA A 208 -21.32 1.48 3.20
CA ALA A 208 -21.27 0.70 1.97
C ALA A 208 -20.25 1.25 0.97
N GLY A 209 -19.68 0.35 0.16
CA GLY A 209 -18.77 0.71 -0.93
C GLY A 209 -17.30 0.82 -0.53
N TYR A 210 -16.94 0.77 0.75
CA TYR A 210 -15.55 0.78 1.18
C TYR A 210 -14.95 -0.63 1.26
N ASP A 211 -13.65 -0.72 0.99
CA ASP A 211 -12.86 -1.90 1.32
C ASP A 211 -12.58 -1.85 2.84
N PHE A 212 -12.72 -2.99 3.51
CA PHE A 212 -12.50 -3.10 4.96
C PHE A 212 -11.26 -3.91 5.29
N TRP A 213 -10.47 -3.39 6.21
CA TRP A 213 -9.41 -4.10 6.90
C TRP A 213 -9.88 -4.41 8.32
N LEU A 214 -10.26 -5.65 8.57
CA LEU A 214 -10.89 -6.03 9.84
C LEU A 214 -9.87 -6.69 10.77
N ARG A 215 -9.76 -6.17 12.00
CA ARG A 215 -8.98 -6.86 13.04
C ARG A 215 -9.80 -7.97 13.67
N SER A 216 -9.26 -9.18 13.70
CA SER A 216 -9.81 -10.29 14.47
C SER A 216 -8.73 -11.32 14.79
N VAL A 217 -8.24 -11.31 16.03
CA VAL A 217 -7.11 -12.14 16.46
C VAL A 217 -7.52 -13.47 17.12
N ALA A 218 -8.83 -13.69 17.26
CA ALA A 218 -9.40 -14.85 17.96
C ALA A 218 -10.67 -15.39 17.26
N GLY A 219 -10.77 -15.19 15.95
CA GLY A 219 -11.89 -15.69 15.15
C GLY A 219 -11.82 -15.27 13.68
N HIS A 220 -12.34 -16.09 12.78
CA HIS A 220 -12.35 -15.74 11.35
C HIS A 220 -13.29 -14.54 11.10
N PRO A 221 -12.95 -13.56 10.24
CA PRO A 221 -13.77 -12.36 10.03
C PRO A 221 -15.21 -12.64 9.61
N SER A 222 -15.46 -13.73 8.86
CA SER A 222 -16.84 -14.11 8.48
C SER A 222 -17.74 -14.52 9.66
N LYS A 223 -17.14 -14.96 10.78
CA LYS A 223 -17.85 -15.29 12.01
C LYS A 223 -17.97 -14.05 12.91
N VAL A 224 -16.89 -13.28 13.02
CA VAL A 224 -16.80 -12.11 13.92
C VAL A 224 -17.56 -10.89 13.37
N TYR A 225 -17.61 -10.74 12.06
CA TYR A 225 -18.30 -9.66 11.35
C TYR A 225 -19.32 -10.24 10.36
N PRO A 226 -20.43 -10.83 10.85
CA PRO A 226 -21.36 -11.56 10.00
C PRO A 226 -21.93 -10.65 8.91
N GLY A 227 -21.82 -11.10 7.65
CA GLY A 227 -22.31 -10.38 6.47
C GLY A 227 -21.41 -9.23 5.98
N GLN A 228 -20.33 -8.90 6.69
CA GLN A 228 -19.40 -7.85 6.26
C GLN A 228 -18.33 -8.43 5.32
N ALA A 229 -18.25 -7.89 4.10
CA ALA A 229 -17.12 -8.16 3.22
C ALA A 229 -15.85 -7.51 3.79
N TRP A 230 -14.72 -8.20 3.65
CA TRP A 230 -13.41 -7.72 4.07
C TRP A 230 -12.39 -7.93 2.95
N THR A 231 -11.42 -7.03 2.88
CA THR A 231 -10.32 -7.03 1.90
C THR A 231 -9.02 -7.42 2.57
N PHE A 232 -8.81 -6.96 3.81
CA PHE A 232 -7.67 -7.33 4.64
C PHE A 232 -8.15 -7.80 6.00
N TRP A 233 -7.38 -8.69 6.60
CA TRP A 233 -7.63 -9.23 7.92
C TRP A 233 -6.35 -9.14 8.76
N GLN A 234 -6.37 -8.34 9.82
CA GLN A 234 -5.33 -8.39 10.85
C GLN A 234 -5.64 -9.54 11.82
N TYR A 235 -4.83 -10.58 11.75
CA TYR A 235 -5.08 -11.85 12.46
C TYR A 235 -4.17 -12.06 13.66
N SER A 236 -3.15 -11.21 13.85
CA SER A 236 -2.28 -11.24 15.01
C SER A 236 -1.69 -9.86 15.29
N GLY A 237 -1.49 -9.54 16.57
CA GLY A 237 -0.64 -8.42 17.02
C GLY A 237 0.64 -8.87 17.72
N THR A 238 0.97 -10.16 17.59
CA THR A 238 2.13 -10.79 18.24
C THR A 238 2.96 -11.60 17.25
N GLY A 239 2.85 -11.28 15.96
CA GLY A 239 3.58 -11.93 14.89
C GLY A 239 5.09 -11.77 15.01
N LEU A 240 5.80 -12.76 14.49
CA LEU A 240 7.26 -12.80 14.42
C LEU A 240 7.64 -12.99 12.95
N VAL A 241 8.33 -12.01 12.38
CA VAL A 241 8.72 -12.02 10.96
C VAL A 241 10.23 -11.88 10.87
N PRO A 242 10.95 -12.81 10.20
CA PRO A 242 12.37 -12.62 9.93
C PRO A 242 12.62 -11.27 9.23
N GLY A 243 13.59 -10.52 9.75
CA GLY A 243 13.86 -9.14 9.32
C GLY A 243 13.24 -8.06 10.22
N ILE A 244 12.47 -8.43 11.25
CA ILE A 244 11.89 -7.51 12.23
C ILE A 244 12.27 -7.98 13.65
N SER A 245 12.99 -7.14 14.38
CA SER A 245 13.47 -7.42 15.74
C SER A 245 12.37 -7.20 16.78
N GLY A 246 11.25 -7.89 16.66
CA GLY A 246 10.14 -7.72 17.59
C GLY A 246 8.82 -8.25 17.08
N LYS A 247 7.76 -7.91 17.82
CA LYS A 247 6.39 -8.24 17.44
C LYS A 247 5.89 -7.27 16.39
N VAL A 248 5.18 -7.82 15.42
CA VAL A 248 4.55 -7.07 14.34
C VAL A 248 3.14 -7.58 14.09
N ASP A 249 2.27 -6.70 13.66
CA ASP A 249 0.90 -7.06 13.30
C ASP A 249 0.90 -7.80 11.96
N LEU A 250 0.21 -8.94 11.92
CA LEU A 250 0.15 -9.80 10.75
C LEU A 250 -1.18 -9.70 10.05
N ASN A 251 -1.11 -9.56 8.73
CA ASN A 251 -2.25 -9.33 7.88
C ASN A 251 -2.32 -10.33 6.74
N THR A 252 -3.53 -10.62 6.28
CA THR A 252 -3.75 -11.36 5.04
C THR A 252 -4.77 -10.67 4.15
N PHE A 253 -4.63 -10.84 2.84
CA PHE A 253 -5.57 -10.33 1.84
C PHE A 253 -6.66 -11.37 1.53
N ALA A 254 -7.90 -10.90 1.37
CA ALA A 254 -9.05 -11.72 1.00
C ALA A 254 -8.96 -12.17 -0.47
N GLY A 255 -8.29 -13.30 -0.72
CA GLY A 255 -8.33 -13.95 -2.03
C GLY A 255 -7.07 -14.71 -2.41
N SER A 256 -7.01 -15.07 -3.68
CA SER A 256 -5.85 -15.70 -4.31
C SER A 256 -4.79 -14.67 -4.69
N ARG A 257 -3.61 -15.15 -5.13
CA ARG A 257 -2.57 -14.30 -5.71
C ARG A 257 -3.03 -13.57 -6.97
N ALA A 258 -3.97 -14.14 -7.73
CA ALA A 258 -4.55 -13.50 -8.91
C ALA A 258 -5.46 -12.34 -8.51
N ASP A 259 -6.30 -12.55 -7.48
CA ASP A 259 -7.19 -11.53 -6.94
C ASP A 259 -6.38 -10.35 -6.38
N TRP A 260 -5.30 -10.63 -5.66
CA TRP A 260 -4.37 -9.61 -5.17
C TRP A 260 -3.80 -8.75 -6.30
N ARG A 261 -3.25 -9.38 -7.35
CA ARG A 261 -2.71 -8.65 -8.51
C ARG A 261 -3.78 -7.78 -9.17
N ALA A 262 -4.97 -8.32 -9.40
CA ALA A 262 -6.08 -7.58 -10.00
C ALA A 262 -6.59 -6.43 -9.11
N TRP A 263 -6.65 -6.64 -7.79
CA TRP A 263 -7.04 -5.60 -6.83
C TRP A 263 -6.00 -4.47 -6.78
N ALA A 264 -4.72 -4.81 -6.68
CA ALA A 264 -3.59 -3.90 -6.60
C ALA A 264 -3.44 -3.07 -7.89
N GLN A 265 -3.42 -3.71 -9.07
CA GLN A 265 -3.24 -3.02 -10.36
C GLN A 265 -4.32 -1.98 -10.69
N ARG A 266 -5.56 -2.18 -10.19
CA ARG A 266 -6.64 -1.21 -10.40
C ARG A 266 -6.44 0.09 -9.61
N ARG A 267 -5.66 0.03 -8.54
CA ARG A 267 -5.53 1.09 -7.52
C ARG A 267 -4.17 1.79 -7.58
N MET A 268 -3.11 1.03 -7.81
CA MET A 268 -1.71 1.48 -7.93
C MET A 268 -1.39 2.26 -9.23
N ARG A 269 -2.36 2.97 -9.82
CA ARG A 269 -2.24 3.62 -11.14
C ARG A 269 -1.35 4.85 -11.14
#